data_AF-A0A9D1XMS2-F1
#
_entry.id   AF-A0A9D1XMS2-F1
#
_cell.length_a   1.000
_cell.length_b   1.000
_cell.length_c   1.000
_cell.angle_alpha   90.00
_cell.angle_beta   90.00
_cell.angle_gamma   90.00
#
_symmetry.space_group_name_H-M   'P 1'
#
loop_
_entity.id
_entity.type
_entity.pdbx_description
1 polymer ?
#
loop_
_entity_poly.entity_id
_entity_poly.type
_entity_poly.pdbx_seq_one_letter_code
_entity_poly.pdbx_strand_id
1 'polypeptide(L)'
;AYNKIDLNKYGLVIPKEPYVFISAKEHIGLDQLEKNISAILFKDYAIYQLNIPYQDGEVFKYLHQHCLVLESEYLENSIYMKISAHPGFIVRYKQYLLEN
;
A
#
# COMPACT_ATOMS: atom_id res chain seq x y z
N ALA A 1 -7.67 7.14 15.86
CA ALA A 1 -9.12 7.46 15.76
C ALA A 1 -9.68 7.75 17.15
N TYR A 2 -10.60 8.71 17.27
CA TYR A 2 -11.32 9.06 18.50
C TYR A 2 -12.79 8.67 18.33
N ASN A 3 -13.25 7.65 19.06
CA ASN A 3 -14.57 7.02 18.87
C ASN A 3 -15.61 7.54 19.88
N LYS A 4 -16.90 7.38 19.59
CA LYS A 4 -18.04 7.81 20.44
C LYS A 4 -18.30 9.32 20.42
N ILE A 5 -18.09 9.98 19.28
CA ILE A 5 -18.35 11.43 19.16
C ILE A 5 -19.82 11.80 19.38
N ASP A 6 -20.73 10.84 19.24
CA ASP A 6 -22.15 10.95 19.58
C ASP A 6 -22.41 11.32 21.05
N LEU A 7 -21.45 11.08 21.96
CA LEU A 7 -21.63 11.33 23.39
C LEU A 7 -21.24 12.76 23.85
N ASN A 8 -20.94 13.68 22.92
CA ASN A 8 -20.55 15.08 23.20
C ASN A 8 -19.47 15.25 24.31
N LYS A 9 -18.51 14.31 24.39
CA LYS A 9 -17.44 14.28 25.42
C LYS A 9 -16.14 14.96 25.00
N TYR A 10 -16.12 15.60 23.83
CA TYR A 10 -14.89 16.01 23.14
C TYR A 10 -14.58 17.50 23.20
N GLY A 11 -15.37 18.30 23.92
CA GLY A 11 -15.23 19.76 23.96
C GLY A 11 -13.87 20.29 24.44
N LEU A 12 -12.99 19.45 24.99
CA LEU A 12 -11.63 19.79 25.45
C LEU A 12 -10.53 18.89 24.87
N VAL A 13 -10.85 17.99 23.94
CA VAL A 13 -9.84 17.08 23.37
C VAL A 13 -9.05 17.83 22.30
N ILE A 14 -7.74 17.91 22.47
CA ILE A 14 -6.81 18.35 21.43
C ILE A 14 -6.30 17.08 20.74
N PRO A 15 -6.81 16.74 19.55
CA PRO A 15 -6.41 15.53 18.87
C PRO A 15 -4.99 15.66 18.31
N LYS A 16 -4.22 14.57 18.38
CA LYS A 16 -2.91 14.45 17.74
C LYS A 16 -3.03 13.88 16.34
N GLU A 17 -2.41 14.54 15.38
CA GLU A 17 -2.34 14.08 13.99
C GLU A 17 -1.45 12.83 13.84
N PRO A 18 -1.79 11.90 12.91
CA PRO A 18 -3.04 11.87 12.14
C PRO A 18 -4.23 11.38 12.99
N TYR A 19 -5.39 12.03 12.87
CA TYR A 19 -6.61 11.59 13.56
C TYR A 19 -7.87 11.57 12.69
N VAL A 20 -8.87 10.83 13.17
CA VAL A 20 -10.26 10.85 12.67
C VAL A 20 -11.19 10.72 13.85
N PHE A 21 -12.23 11.53 13.87
CA PHE A 21 -13.35 11.43 14.80
C PHE A 21 -14.43 10.52 14.21
N ILE A 22 -14.85 9.51 14.97
CA ILE A 22 -15.86 8.55 14.53
C ILE A 22 -16.95 8.34 15.58
N SER A 23 -18.13 7.94 15.13
CA SER A 23 -19.08 7.19 15.95
C SER A 23 -19.31 5.85 15.26
N ALA A 24 -18.69 4.80 15.78
CA ALA A 24 -18.92 3.46 15.25
C ALA A 24 -20.39 3.02 15.39
N LYS A 25 -21.07 3.50 16.44
CA LYS A 25 -22.49 3.20 16.70
C LYS A 25 -23.41 3.85 15.66
N GLU A 26 -23.14 5.10 15.30
CA GLU A 26 -23.96 5.87 14.36
C GLU A 26 -23.40 5.81 12.92
N HIS A 27 -22.40 4.97 12.67
CA HIS A 27 -21.68 4.86 11.38
C HIS A 27 -21.09 6.18 10.85
N ILE A 28 -20.75 7.11 11.74
CA ILE A 28 -20.20 8.42 11.37
C ILE A 28 -18.67 8.33 11.26
N GLY A 29 -18.12 8.86 10.17
CA GLY A 29 -16.67 9.05 10.00
C GLY A 29 -15.87 7.81 9.63
N LEU A 30 -16.53 6.68 9.37
CA LEU A 30 -15.87 5.42 8.99
C LEU A 30 -15.17 5.51 7.62
N ASP A 31 -15.81 6.13 6.62
CA ASP A 31 -15.19 6.36 5.30
C ASP A 31 -13.93 7.22 5.40
N GLN A 32 -13.95 8.25 6.26
CA GLN A 32 -12.79 9.11 6.48
C GLN A 32 -11.66 8.36 7.20
N LEU A 33 -12.02 7.45 8.12
CA LEU A 33 -11.05 6.58 8.78
C LEU A 33 -10.39 5.64 7.78
N GLU A 34 -11.17 5.00 6.91
CA GLU A 34 -10.67 4.12 5.86
C GLU A 34 -9.74 4.87 4.89
N LYS A 35 -10.14 6.06 4.44
CA LYS A 35 -9.31 6.92 3.58
C LYS A 35 -8.00 7.32 4.25
N ASN A 36 -8.04 7.72 5.52
CA ASN A 36 -6.82 8.13 6.24
C ASN A 36 -5.89 6.94 6.50
N ILE A 37 -6.42 5.77 6.85
CA ILE A 37 -5.63 4.54 6.97
C ILE A 37 -4.97 4.21 5.63
N SER A 38 -5.73 4.22 4.54
CA SER A 38 -5.22 3.94 3.19
C SER A 38 -4.15 4.95 2.79
N ALA A 39 -4.40 6.24 3.01
CA ALA A 39 -3.44 7.30 2.72
C ALA A 39 -2.13 7.10 3.48
N ILE A 40 -2.17 6.72 4.76
CA ILE A 40 -0.96 6.49 5.55
C ILE A 40 -0.23 5.22 5.10
N LEU A 41 -0.94 4.11 4.89
CA LEU A 41 -0.32 2.83 4.51
C LEU A 41 0.30 2.86 3.10
N PHE A 42 -0.32 3.59 2.17
CA PHE A 42 0.10 3.64 0.77
C PHE A 42 0.83 4.93 0.39
N LYS A 43 0.98 5.90 1.30
CA LYS A 43 1.65 7.19 1.07
C LYS A 43 2.97 7.06 0.31
N ASP A 44 3.75 6.05 0.68
CA ASP A 44 5.11 5.88 0.19
C ASP A 44 5.20 4.81 -0.90
N TYR A 45 4.10 4.21 -1.37
CA TYR A 45 4.16 3.18 -2.42
C TYR A 45 4.28 3.79 -3.82
N ALA A 46 5.13 3.19 -4.66
CA ALA A 46 5.31 3.59 -6.05
C ALA A 46 5.14 2.38 -6.99
N ILE A 47 4.82 2.67 -8.25
CA ILE A 47 4.71 1.66 -9.29
C ILE A 47 6.08 1.39 -9.88
N TYR A 48 6.44 0.12 -9.97
CA TYR A 48 7.69 -0.34 -10.56
C TYR A 48 7.41 -1.35 -11.66
N GLN A 49 8.22 -1.29 -12.72
CA GLN A 49 8.24 -2.26 -13.80
C GLN A 49 9.51 -3.10 -13.64
N LEU A 50 9.34 -4.42 -13.67
CA LEU A 50 10.41 -5.38 -13.51
C LEU A 50 10.42 -6.36 -14.68
N ASN A 51 11.61 -6.83 -15.04
CA ASN A 51 11.80 -7.94 -15.95
C ASN A 51 12.62 -9.02 -15.25
N ILE A 52 11.98 -10.17 -14.96
CA ILE A 52 12.55 -11.25 -14.16
C ILE A 52 12.87 -12.43 -15.09
N PRO A 53 14.15 -12.77 -15.30
CA PRO A 53 14.52 -13.94 -16.09
C PRO A 53 13.98 -15.24 -15.48
N TYR A 54 13.65 -16.24 -16.31
CA TYR A 54 13.09 -17.51 -15.80
C TYR A 54 14.01 -18.25 -14.81
N GLN A 55 15.32 -18.06 -14.91
CA GLN A 55 16.30 -18.62 -13.95
C GLN A 55 16.10 -18.09 -12.52
N ASP A 56 15.49 -16.91 -12.37
CA ASP A 56 15.23 -16.24 -11.10
C ASP A 56 13.76 -16.41 -10.68
N GLY A 57 13.13 -17.55 -11.00
CA GLY A 57 11.71 -17.80 -10.75
C GLY A 57 11.26 -17.67 -9.29
N GLU A 58 12.15 -17.89 -8.31
CA GLU A 58 11.84 -17.65 -6.90
C GLU A 58 11.64 -16.16 -6.59
N VAL A 59 12.33 -15.25 -7.31
CA VAL A 59 12.12 -13.80 -7.18
C VAL A 59 10.74 -13.43 -7.69
N PHE A 60 10.35 -13.94 -8.86
CA PHE A 60 9.00 -13.76 -9.42
C PHE A 60 7.94 -14.23 -8.41
N LYS A 61 8.06 -15.47 -7.93
CA LYS A 61 7.11 -16.06 -6.98
C LYS A 61 6.99 -15.23 -5.71
N TYR A 62 8.12 -14.77 -5.15
CA TYR A 62 8.13 -13.95 -3.95
C TYR A 62 7.42 -12.61 -4.16
N LEU A 63 7.77 -11.88 -5.23
CA LEU A 63 7.14 -10.60 -5.55
C LEU A 63 5.64 -10.78 -5.84
N HIS A 64 5.26 -11.84 -6.55
CA HIS A 64 3.87 -12.16 -6.82
C HIS A 64 3.05 -12.47 -5.55
N GLN A 65 3.69 -13.02 -4.50
CA GLN A 65 3.02 -13.34 -3.23
C GLN A 65 2.98 -12.17 -2.25
N HIS A 66 3.98 -11.28 -2.31
CA HIS A 66 4.21 -10.26 -1.27
C HIS A 66 4.01 -8.81 -1.75
N CYS A 67 3.77 -8.58 -3.04
CA CYS A 67 3.48 -7.26 -3.59
C CYS A 67 2.10 -7.21 -4.25
N LEU A 68 1.56 -6.01 -4.39
CA LEU A 68 0.38 -5.79 -5.22
C LEU A 68 0.81 -5.84 -6.70
N VAL A 69 0.44 -6.94 -7.39
CA VAL A 69 0.68 -7.10 -8.82
C VAL A 69 -0.42 -6.39 -9.60
N LEU A 70 -0.03 -5.44 -10.44
CA LEU A 70 -0.91 -4.67 -11.34
C LEU A 70 -0.98 -5.32 -12.73
N GLU A 71 0.11 -5.93 -13.17
CA GLU A 71 0.25 -6.57 -14.49
C GLU A 71 1.36 -7.63 -14.44
N SER A 72 1.20 -8.70 -15.22
CA SER A 72 2.24 -9.71 -15.42
C SER A 72 2.13 -10.33 -16.81
N GLU A 73 3.25 -10.41 -17.53
CA GLU A 73 3.30 -10.97 -18.88
C GLU A 73 4.50 -11.93 -19.02
N TYR A 74 4.24 -13.13 -19.54
CA TYR A 74 5.28 -14.12 -19.84
C TYR A 74 5.88 -13.79 -21.21
N LEU A 75 7.15 -13.39 -21.23
CA LEU A 75 7.91 -13.10 -22.43
C LEU A 75 8.75 -14.32 -22.83
N GLU A 76 9.45 -14.23 -23.95
CA GLU A 76 10.23 -15.35 -24.50
C GLU A 76 11.29 -15.88 -23.51
N ASN A 77 11.99 -14.99 -22.79
CA ASN A 77 13.10 -15.35 -21.90
C ASN A 77 12.93 -14.90 -20.43
N SER A 78 11.81 -14.24 -20.12
CA SER A 78 11.60 -13.59 -18.83
C SER A 78 10.12 -13.35 -18.55
N ILE A 79 9.82 -12.84 -17.37
CA ILE A 79 8.48 -12.43 -16.95
C ILE A 79 8.53 -10.94 -16.66
N TYR A 80 7.73 -10.17 -17.40
CA TYR A 80 7.46 -8.78 -17.08
C TYR A 80 6.47 -8.70 -15.92
N MET A 81 6.72 -7.80 -14.98
CA MET A 81 5.82 -7.50 -13.87
C MET A 81 5.68 -6.00 -13.66
N LYS A 82 4.46 -5.55 -13.43
CA LYS A 82 4.16 -4.22 -12.90
C LYS A 82 3.61 -4.37 -11.50
N ILE A 83 4.28 -3.81 -10.51
CA ILE A 83 3.88 -3.95 -9.10
C ILE A 83 3.80 -2.59 -8.41
N SER A 84 2.98 -2.50 -7.36
CA SER A 84 3.03 -1.41 -6.39
C SER A 84 3.76 -1.89 -5.13
N ALA A 85 4.84 -1.19 -4.77
CA ALA A 85 5.67 -1.55 -3.64
C ALA A 85 6.26 -0.31 -2.95
N HIS A 86 6.66 -0.47 -1.69
CA HIS A 86 7.40 0.57 -0.96
C HIS A 86 8.83 0.71 -1.54
N PRO A 87 9.36 1.92 -1.78
CA PRO A 87 10.69 2.17 -2.33
C PRO A 87 11.80 1.48 -1.53
N GLY A 88 11.72 1.50 -0.20
CA GLY A 88 12.69 0.79 0.66
C GLY A 88 12.73 -0.73 0.43
N PHE A 89 11.61 -1.32 0.00
CA PHE A 89 11.54 -2.74 -0.35
C PHE A 89 12.14 -2.99 -1.75
N ILE A 90 11.77 -2.15 -2.74
CA ILE A 90 12.20 -2.37 -4.13
C ILE A 90 13.71 -2.24 -4.34
N VAL A 91 14.41 -1.51 -3.46
CA VAL A 91 15.86 -1.32 -3.53
C VAL A 91 16.62 -2.66 -3.62
N ARG A 92 16.07 -3.74 -3.05
CA ARG A 92 16.67 -5.09 -3.10
C ARG A 92 16.56 -5.78 -4.46
N TYR A 93 15.68 -5.28 -5.33
CA TYR A 93 15.35 -5.86 -6.64
C TYR A 93 15.77 -4.93 -7.79
N LYS A 94 16.65 -3.97 -7.53
CA LYS A 94 17.10 -2.96 -8.51
C LYS A 94 17.59 -3.56 -9.83
N GLN A 95 18.25 -4.72 -9.80
CA GLN A 95 18.76 -5.41 -10.98
C GLN A 95 17.68 -5.88 -11.97
N TYR A 96 16.43 -5.97 -11.52
CA TYR A 96 15.30 -6.35 -12.35
C TYR A 96 14.48 -5.15 -12.82
N LEU A 97 14.75 -3.95 -12.29
CA LEU A 97 14.00 -2.75 -12.66
C LEU A 97 14.27 -2.40 -14.11
N LEU A 98 13.20 -2.15 -14.85
CA LEU A 98 13.30 -1.52 -16.16
C LEU A 98 13.48 -0.01 -15.93
N GLU A 99 14.53 0.57 -16.50
CA GLU A 99 14.69 2.02 -16.52
C GLU A 99 13.59 2.61 -17.42
N ASN A 100 12.91 3.65 -16.91
CA ASN A 100 11.95 4.44 -17.71
C ASN A 100 12.69 5.36 -18.68
#